data_AF-A0AA87URG3-F1
#
_entry.id   AF-A0AA87URG3-F1
#
_cell.length_a   1.000
_cell.length_b   1.000
_cell.length_c   1.000
_cell.angle_alpha   90.00
_cell.angle_beta   90.00
_cell.angle_gamma   90.00
#
_symmetry.space_group_name_H-M   'P 1'
#
loop_
_entity.id
_entity.type
_entity.pdbx_description
1 polymer ?
#
loop_
_entity_poly.entity_id
_entity_poly.type
_entity_poly.pdbx_seq_one_letter_code
_entity_poly.pdbx_strand_id
1 'polypeptide(L)'
;MSLPDDVLALASADARLRSASRGADVTVALADARSSWIVRLRDGAVEAGDTPAFTLRLADSEWATLLAAAPGAADQHVLPRLRDGRASLDGDELAFVQHLHLVRRLVEALRPAGEPVPIAERRPLRLRGEYVRIDGPHGTSDVFLERAGSGPQLLCLATAGSDSSQYHGLVTDTDLTDRFELIAVDLPWHGKSMPVPGVDPLDYRLDPAAYTALIVAIADAAALERPILVGPSMAGAAVVRAIATHPHRFAGAVSCQAGPSVRGRSTPALRSPLVNQALHVPEWTYGLMNPASPLEHRDRVWWGYSSGGYGAYDADIAGYQQWDLTEVEALLHPDSPHIAVLSGAYDTSVQPEASRALAARIPNASFELMPELGHFPHAEHPARFAGYLERAIARIFPA
;
A
#
# COMPACT_ATOMS: atom_id res chain seq x y z
N MET A 1 -0.06 -9.54 -28.62
CA MET A 1 1.40 -9.63 -28.76
C MET A 1 1.80 -10.82 -27.91
N SER A 2 2.38 -11.85 -28.51
CA SER A 2 2.93 -13.00 -27.79
C SER A 2 4.13 -12.58 -26.94
N LEU A 3 4.66 -13.50 -26.14
CA LEU A 3 5.94 -13.29 -25.48
C LEU A 3 7.03 -12.92 -26.52
N PRO A 4 8.00 -12.04 -26.19
CA PRO A 4 9.10 -11.71 -27.10
C PRO A 4 9.92 -12.94 -27.49
N ASP A 5 10.47 -12.97 -28.70
CA ASP A 5 11.34 -14.08 -29.14
C ASP A 5 12.74 -14.05 -28.49
N ASP A 6 13.05 -13.00 -27.74
CA ASP A 6 14.35 -12.72 -27.14
C ASP A 6 14.29 -12.59 -25.60
N VAL A 7 13.33 -13.27 -24.95
CA VAL A 7 13.11 -13.26 -23.49
C VAL A 7 14.42 -13.43 -22.70
N LEU A 8 15.27 -14.40 -23.07
CA LEU A 8 16.53 -14.63 -22.37
C LEU A 8 17.52 -13.47 -22.50
N ALA A 9 17.58 -12.81 -23.66
CA ALA A 9 18.48 -11.69 -23.88
C ALA A 9 18.02 -10.46 -23.08
N LEU A 10 16.73 -10.14 -23.11
CA LEU A 10 16.13 -9.05 -22.34
C LEU A 10 16.30 -9.26 -20.83
N ALA A 11 15.97 -10.45 -20.33
CA ALA A 11 16.14 -10.80 -18.93
C ALA A 11 17.60 -10.76 -18.49
N SER A 12 18.52 -11.26 -19.33
CA SER A 12 19.96 -11.23 -19.03
C SER A 12 20.53 -9.81 -18.99
N ALA A 13 19.97 -8.87 -19.77
CA ALA A 13 20.39 -7.47 -19.77
C ALA A 13 19.98 -6.72 -18.49
N ASP A 14 18.93 -7.16 -17.80
CA ASP A 14 18.38 -6.46 -16.64
C ASP A 14 19.22 -6.58 -15.36
N ALA A 15 19.86 -5.48 -14.95
CA ALA A 15 20.74 -5.46 -13.79
C ALA A 15 20.02 -5.71 -12.46
N ARG A 16 18.76 -5.26 -12.32
CA ARG A 16 17.98 -5.46 -11.10
C ARG A 16 17.57 -6.92 -10.96
N LEU A 17 17.21 -7.62 -12.04
CA LEU A 17 16.92 -9.05 -12.02
C LEU A 17 18.13 -9.86 -11.57
N ARG A 18 19.31 -9.60 -12.16
CA ARG A 18 20.56 -10.26 -11.75
C ARG A 18 20.94 -9.96 -10.29
N SER A 19 20.63 -8.77 -9.79
CA SER A 19 20.85 -8.45 -8.37
C SER A 19 19.85 -9.16 -7.47
N ALA A 20 18.58 -9.20 -7.86
CA ALA A 20 17.50 -9.79 -7.09
C ALA A 20 17.61 -11.32 -7.00
N SER A 21 18.15 -11.99 -8.02
CA SER A 21 18.30 -13.46 -8.06
C SER A 21 19.57 -13.99 -7.37
N ARG A 22 20.35 -13.16 -6.67
CA ARG A 22 21.50 -13.62 -5.88
C ARG A 22 21.01 -14.47 -4.70
N GLY A 23 21.52 -15.68 -4.54
CA GLY A 23 21.07 -16.61 -3.50
C GLY A 23 19.78 -17.37 -3.84
N ALA A 24 19.26 -17.22 -5.06
CA ALA A 24 18.15 -18.02 -5.58
C ALA A 24 18.68 -19.08 -6.57
N ASP A 25 18.00 -20.22 -6.65
CA ASP A 25 18.09 -21.18 -7.76
C ASP A 25 16.66 -21.64 -8.08
N VAL A 26 16.07 -21.04 -9.11
CA VAL A 26 14.69 -21.34 -9.52
C VAL A 26 14.58 -21.33 -11.03
N THR A 27 13.86 -22.31 -11.57
CA THR A 27 13.50 -22.35 -12.99
C THR A 27 12.02 -21.99 -13.13
N VAL A 28 11.72 -20.97 -13.92
CA VAL A 28 10.37 -20.44 -14.15
C VAL A 28 10.04 -20.56 -15.63
N ALA A 29 8.82 -21.00 -15.94
CA ALA A 29 8.30 -20.94 -17.30
C ALA A 29 7.28 -19.79 -17.45
N LEU A 30 7.45 -18.98 -18.50
CA LEU A 30 6.43 -18.03 -18.97
C LEU A 30 5.81 -18.63 -20.23
N ALA A 31 4.51 -18.87 -20.21
CA ALA A 31 3.82 -19.53 -21.31
C ALA A 31 2.69 -18.68 -21.89
N ASP A 32 2.59 -18.67 -23.22
CA ASP A 32 1.43 -18.17 -23.94
C ASP A 32 0.66 -19.34 -24.61
N ALA A 33 -0.23 -19.04 -25.57
CA ALA A 33 -1.01 -20.08 -26.23
C ALA A 33 -0.18 -20.96 -27.19
N ARG A 34 1.01 -20.49 -27.60
CA ARG A 34 1.81 -21.08 -28.70
C ARG A 34 3.21 -21.48 -28.28
N SER A 35 3.74 -20.89 -27.22
CA SER A 35 5.15 -20.97 -26.84
C SER A 35 5.31 -20.96 -25.32
N SER A 36 6.46 -21.46 -24.87
CA SER A 36 6.88 -21.43 -23.47
C SER A 36 8.36 -21.10 -23.40
N TRP A 37 8.69 -20.11 -22.57
CA TRP A 37 10.06 -19.69 -22.29
C TRP A 37 10.45 -20.15 -20.90
N ILE A 38 11.44 -21.03 -20.83
CA ILE A 38 11.92 -21.61 -19.58
C ILE A 38 13.22 -20.91 -19.20
N VAL A 39 13.18 -20.15 -18.10
CA VAL A 39 14.27 -19.30 -17.63
C VAL A 39 14.74 -19.82 -16.28
N ARG A 40 16.03 -20.16 -16.18
CA ARG A 40 16.68 -20.46 -14.90
C ARG A 40 17.35 -19.21 -14.35
N LEU A 41 17.03 -18.87 -13.11
CA LEU A 41 17.64 -17.79 -12.35
C LEU A 41 18.48 -18.43 -11.24
N ARG A 42 19.81 -18.28 -11.32
CA ARG A 42 20.75 -18.91 -10.37
C ARG A 42 21.87 -17.95 -10.00
N ASP A 43 21.91 -17.51 -8.75
CA ASP A 43 22.99 -16.67 -8.21
C ASP A 43 23.34 -15.45 -9.08
N GLY A 44 22.32 -14.78 -9.62
CA GLY A 44 22.48 -13.63 -10.50
C GLY A 44 22.68 -13.95 -11.98
N ALA A 45 22.86 -15.22 -12.35
CA ALA A 45 22.84 -15.67 -13.73
C ALA A 45 21.40 -15.86 -14.23
N VAL A 46 21.19 -15.57 -15.51
CA VAL A 46 19.95 -15.80 -16.25
C VAL A 46 20.30 -16.73 -17.41
N GLU A 47 19.74 -17.93 -17.40
CA GLU A 47 20.11 -19.02 -18.32
C GLU A 47 18.84 -19.65 -18.92
N ALA A 48 18.98 -20.34 -20.05
CA ALA A 48 17.95 -21.26 -20.51
C ALA A 48 17.76 -22.38 -19.49
N GLY A 49 16.52 -22.67 -19.12
CA GLY A 49 16.18 -23.78 -18.24
C GLY A 49 15.50 -24.93 -18.99
N ASP A 50 15.40 -26.09 -18.32
CA ASP A 50 14.77 -27.29 -18.87
C ASP A 50 13.42 -27.60 -18.19
N THR A 51 13.43 -27.89 -16.89
CA THR A 51 12.22 -28.25 -16.13
C THR A 51 11.86 -27.10 -15.17
N PRO A 52 10.73 -26.42 -15.35
CA PRO A 52 10.32 -25.34 -14.45
C PRO A 52 9.79 -25.89 -13.13
N ALA A 53 10.08 -25.18 -12.04
CA ALA A 53 9.39 -25.40 -10.76
C ALA A 53 7.90 -25.03 -10.89
N PHE A 54 7.60 -23.97 -11.62
CA PHE A 54 6.25 -23.52 -11.94
C PHE A 54 6.18 -22.79 -13.28
N THR A 55 4.98 -22.78 -13.87
CA THR A 55 4.66 -22.14 -15.14
C THR A 55 3.59 -21.08 -14.92
N LEU A 56 3.89 -19.83 -15.28
CA LEU A 56 2.92 -18.75 -15.36
C LEU A 56 2.36 -18.69 -16.79
N ARG A 57 1.06 -18.93 -16.95
CA ARG A 57 0.38 -18.99 -18.24
C ARG A 57 -0.64 -17.87 -18.39
N LEU A 58 -0.57 -17.18 -19.53
CA LEU A 58 -1.52 -16.14 -19.92
C LEU A 58 -1.87 -16.27 -21.41
N ALA A 59 -3.02 -15.77 -21.83
CA ALA A 59 -3.35 -15.66 -23.26
C ALA A 59 -2.49 -14.56 -23.95
N ASP A 60 -2.33 -14.65 -25.27
CA ASP A 60 -1.57 -13.66 -26.07
C ASP A 60 -2.09 -12.21 -25.89
N SER A 61 -3.37 -12.02 -25.59
CA SER A 61 -3.95 -10.71 -25.29
C SER A 61 -3.56 -10.19 -23.90
N GLU A 62 -3.46 -11.08 -22.92
CA GLU A 62 -3.11 -10.74 -21.55
C GLU A 62 -1.62 -10.43 -21.42
N TRP A 63 -0.76 -11.20 -22.11
CA TRP A 63 0.66 -10.85 -22.24
C TRP A 63 0.85 -9.49 -22.89
N ALA A 64 0.07 -9.16 -23.92
CA ALA A 64 0.15 -7.87 -24.59
C ALA A 64 -0.11 -6.69 -23.66
N THR A 65 -1.15 -6.78 -22.81
CA THR A 65 -1.45 -5.69 -21.87
C THR A 65 -0.48 -5.66 -20.69
N LEU A 66 0.02 -6.81 -20.23
CA LEU A 66 0.99 -6.89 -19.14
C LEU A 66 2.37 -6.34 -19.51
N LEU A 67 2.76 -6.52 -20.78
CA LEU A 67 4.04 -6.08 -21.34
C LEU A 67 3.97 -4.72 -22.04
N ALA A 68 2.81 -4.05 -22.03
CA ALA A 68 2.69 -2.69 -22.55
C ALA A 68 3.64 -1.73 -21.82
N ALA A 69 4.14 -0.70 -22.53
CA ALA A 69 5.02 0.32 -21.96
C ALA A 69 4.36 1.10 -20.81
N ALA A 70 3.05 1.32 -20.92
CA ALA A 70 2.19 1.91 -19.90
C ALA A 70 0.96 1.02 -19.72
N PRO A 71 1.08 -0.07 -18.95
CA PRO A 71 -0.05 -1.00 -18.76
C PRO A 71 -1.13 -0.29 -17.93
N GLY A 72 -2.39 -0.52 -18.30
CA GLY A 72 -3.53 0.11 -17.63
C GLY A 72 -3.77 -0.43 -16.22
N ALA A 73 -4.76 0.15 -15.55
CA ALA A 73 -5.25 -0.33 -14.26
C ALA A 73 -5.69 -1.81 -14.36
N ALA A 74 -5.33 -2.60 -13.35
CA ALA A 74 -5.49 -4.05 -13.29
C ALA A 74 -4.66 -4.88 -14.29
N ASP A 75 -3.87 -4.24 -15.16
CA ASP A 75 -2.99 -4.90 -16.12
C ASP A 75 -1.51 -4.82 -15.75
N GLN A 76 -1.16 -4.02 -14.75
CA GLN A 76 0.22 -3.70 -14.39
C GLN A 76 0.99 -4.82 -13.66
N HIS A 77 0.34 -5.89 -13.21
CA HIS A 77 0.96 -6.92 -12.38
C HIS A 77 0.34 -8.31 -12.58
N VAL A 78 1.08 -9.36 -12.23
CA VAL A 78 0.64 -10.76 -12.39
C VAL A 78 -0.39 -11.19 -11.35
N LEU A 79 -0.29 -10.69 -10.12
CA LEU A 79 -1.15 -11.12 -9.01
C LEU A 79 -2.65 -10.83 -9.25
N PRO A 80 -3.07 -9.62 -9.69
CA PRO A 80 -4.48 -9.39 -10.01
C PRO A 80 -5.00 -10.35 -11.09
N ARG A 81 -4.18 -10.67 -12.10
CA ARG A 81 -4.58 -11.59 -13.17
C ARG A 81 -4.78 -13.02 -12.67
N LEU A 82 -3.91 -13.51 -11.79
CA LEU A 82 -4.07 -14.82 -11.14
C LEU A 82 -5.35 -14.85 -10.29
N ARG A 83 -5.60 -13.80 -9.49
CA ARG A 83 -6.79 -13.69 -8.65
C ARG A 83 -8.08 -13.65 -9.48
N ASP A 84 -8.07 -12.94 -10.61
CA ASP A 84 -9.24 -12.75 -11.46
C ASP A 84 -9.42 -13.90 -12.48
N GLY A 85 -8.56 -14.94 -12.44
CA GLY A 85 -8.61 -16.09 -13.37
C GLY A 85 -8.17 -15.77 -14.81
N ARG A 86 -7.52 -14.62 -15.02
CA ARG A 86 -6.96 -14.18 -16.32
C ARG A 86 -5.56 -14.75 -16.59
N ALA A 87 -4.93 -15.31 -15.55
CA ALA A 87 -3.69 -16.07 -15.63
C ALA A 87 -3.84 -17.38 -14.84
N SER A 88 -3.07 -18.40 -15.18
CA SER A 88 -2.95 -19.62 -14.38
C SER A 88 -1.51 -19.89 -13.95
N LEU A 89 -1.37 -20.58 -12.82
CA LEU A 89 -0.10 -21.06 -12.30
C LEU A 89 -0.16 -22.58 -12.24
N ASP A 90 0.74 -23.25 -12.96
CA ASP A 90 0.89 -24.70 -12.95
C ASP A 90 2.22 -25.09 -12.27
N GLY A 91 2.23 -26.03 -11.31
CA GLY A 91 3.45 -26.52 -10.66
C GLY A 91 3.56 -26.17 -9.17
N ASP A 92 4.76 -25.91 -8.69
CA ASP A 92 5.05 -25.62 -7.28
C ASP A 92 4.63 -24.20 -6.88
N GLU A 93 3.47 -24.09 -6.23
CA GLU A 93 2.93 -22.82 -5.72
C GLU A 93 3.80 -22.21 -4.62
N LEU A 94 4.45 -23.03 -3.78
CA LEU A 94 5.34 -22.52 -2.73
C LEU A 94 6.56 -21.87 -3.35
N ALA A 95 7.17 -22.51 -4.35
CA ALA A 95 8.28 -21.93 -5.10
C ALA A 95 7.87 -20.61 -5.79
N PHE A 96 6.66 -20.52 -6.36
CA PHE A 96 6.14 -19.27 -6.91
C PHE A 96 6.05 -18.16 -5.86
N VAL A 97 5.44 -18.45 -4.72
CA VAL A 97 5.27 -17.49 -3.62
C VAL A 97 6.62 -17.01 -3.06
N GLN A 98 7.59 -17.92 -2.91
CA GLN A 98 8.95 -17.60 -2.46
C GLN A 98 9.72 -16.72 -3.46
N HIS A 99 9.45 -16.86 -4.75
CA HIS A 99 10.20 -16.20 -5.83
C HIS A 99 9.37 -15.16 -6.59
N LEU A 100 8.24 -14.70 -6.05
CA LEU A 100 7.35 -13.75 -6.72
C LEU A 100 8.07 -12.46 -7.13
N HIS A 101 9.01 -11.97 -6.32
CA HIS A 101 9.86 -10.82 -6.65
C HIS A 101 10.66 -11.00 -7.95
N LEU A 102 11.14 -12.22 -8.20
CA LEU A 102 11.85 -12.56 -9.43
C LEU A 102 10.89 -12.67 -10.61
N VAL A 103 9.70 -13.26 -10.41
CA VAL A 103 8.68 -13.34 -11.46
C VAL A 103 8.23 -11.94 -11.89
N ARG A 104 7.91 -11.07 -10.93
CA ARG A 104 7.60 -9.67 -11.20
C ARG A 104 8.74 -9.01 -11.97
N ARG A 105 9.98 -9.12 -11.48
CA ARG A 105 11.11 -8.42 -12.12
C ARG A 105 11.42 -8.96 -13.51
N LEU A 106 11.28 -10.27 -13.71
CA LEU A 106 11.39 -10.89 -15.03
C LEU A 106 10.35 -10.31 -15.98
N VAL A 107 9.08 -10.23 -15.59
CA VAL A 107 8.03 -9.60 -16.41
C VAL A 107 8.32 -8.13 -16.70
N GLU A 108 8.78 -7.35 -15.72
CA GLU A 108 9.16 -5.95 -15.93
C GLU A 108 10.36 -5.81 -16.88
N ALA A 109 11.32 -6.73 -16.86
CA ALA A 109 12.48 -6.72 -17.76
C ALA A 109 12.10 -6.96 -19.22
N LEU A 110 10.93 -7.56 -19.47
CA LEU A 110 10.39 -7.78 -20.81
C LEU A 110 9.57 -6.58 -21.33
N ARG A 111 9.31 -5.57 -20.49
CA ARG A 111 8.62 -4.36 -20.93
C ARG A 111 9.57 -3.46 -21.73
N PRO A 112 9.05 -2.73 -22.73
CA PRO A 112 9.78 -1.61 -23.32
C PRO A 112 10.22 -0.64 -22.23
N ALA A 113 11.44 -0.11 -22.33
CA ALA A 113 11.90 0.92 -21.41
C ALA A 113 10.97 2.13 -21.48
N GLY A 114 10.41 2.51 -20.34
CA GLY A 114 9.61 3.73 -20.21
C GLY A 114 10.50 4.98 -20.20
N GLU A 115 9.89 6.14 -20.45
CA GLU A 115 10.56 7.41 -20.24
C GLU A 115 10.84 7.62 -18.74
N PRO A 116 12.06 7.99 -18.33
CA PRO A 116 12.34 8.33 -16.95
C PRO A 116 11.46 9.50 -16.51
N VAL A 117 10.71 9.33 -15.42
CA VAL A 117 10.00 10.46 -14.79
C VAL A 117 11.05 11.34 -14.10
N PRO A 118 11.20 12.63 -14.49
CA PRO A 118 12.16 13.51 -13.86
C PRO A 118 11.86 13.67 -12.36
N ILE A 119 12.89 13.56 -11.54
CA ILE A 119 12.80 13.85 -10.10
C ILE A 119 13.01 15.35 -9.92
N ALA A 120 12.02 16.04 -9.35
CA ALA A 120 12.15 17.45 -8.99
C ALA A 120 13.21 17.64 -7.89
N GLU A 121 13.78 18.84 -7.78
CA GLU A 121 14.68 19.17 -6.67
C GLU A 121 13.94 19.01 -5.34
N ARG A 122 14.52 18.24 -4.41
CA ARG A 122 13.88 17.91 -3.15
C ARG A 122 14.28 18.86 -2.03
N ARG A 123 13.30 19.17 -1.20
CA ARG A 123 13.53 19.79 0.10
C ARG A 123 14.21 18.78 1.02
N PRO A 124 15.08 19.23 1.95
CA PRO A 124 15.65 18.34 2.96
C PRO A 124 14.54 17.71 3.82
N LEU A 125 14.65 16.41 4.10
CA LEU A 125 13.77 15.74 5.05
C LEU A 125 14.04 16.29 6.46
N ARG A 126 13.14 17.15 6.96
CA ARG A 126 13.24 17.77 8.29
C ARG A 126 11.98 17.49 9.09
N LEU A 127 12.10 16.52 10.00
CA LEU A 127 11.05 16.08 10.91
C LEU A 127 11.58 16.11 12.34
N ARG A 128 10.69 16.37 13.30
CA ARG A 128 10.97 16.16 14.72
C ARG A 128 10.21 14.92 15.19
N GLY A 129 10.94 13.90 15.61
CA GLY A 129 10.38 12.67 16.20
C GLY A 129 10.29 12.76 17.72
N GLU A 130 9.24 12.18 18.29
CA GLU A 130 9.09 11.98 19.73
C GLU A 130 8.28 10.72 20.03
N TYR A 131 8.44 10.20 21.24
CA TYR A 131 7.56 9.16 21.78
C TYR A 131 6.53 9.80 22.69
N VAL A 132 5.26 9.44 22.51
CA VAL A 132 4.18 9.79 23.44
C VAL A 132 3.63 8.52 24.07
N ARG A 133 3.29 8.59 25.36
CA ARG A 133 2.67 7.47 26.06
C ARG A 133 1.17 7.53 25.86
N ILE A 134 0.58 6.41 25.45
CA ILE A 134 -0.86 6.24 25.29
C ILE A 134 -1.36 5.11 26.19
N ASP A 135 -2.59 5.26 26.67
CA ASP A 135 -3.38 4.17 27.24
C ASP A 135 -4.33 3.65 26.16
N GLY A 136 -3.92 2.58 25.50
CA GLY A 136 -4.63 1.99 24.36
C GLY A 136 -5.46 0.75 24.73
N PRO A 137 -6.20 0.19 23.74
CA PRO A 137 -7.06 -1.00 23.94
C PRO A 137 -6.28 -2.26 24.36
N HIS A 138 -4.98 -2.31 24.08
CA HIS A 138 -4.11 -3.43 24.43
C HIS A 138 -3.25 -3.16 25.68
N GLY A 139 -3.42 -2.00 26.32
CA GLY A 139 -2.62 -1.54 27.45
C GLY A 139 -1.83 -0.28 27.17
N THR A 140 -1.02 0.13 28.15
CA THR A 140 -0.18 1.33 28.09
C THR A 140 1.06 1.07 27.23
N SER A 141 1.32 1.92 26.23
CA SER A 141 2.52 1.81 25.38
C SER A 141 3.06 3.16 24.94
N ASP A 142 4.32 3.17 24.51
CA ASP A 142 4.96 4.34 23.89
C ASP A 142 4.86 4.23 22.37
N VAL A 143 4.27 5.23 21.74
CA VAL A 143 4.13 5.32 20.30
C VAL A 143 5.00 6.44 19.75
N PHE A 144 5.74 6.14 18.69
CA PHE A 144 6.53 7.11 17.96
C PHE A 144 5.64 7.92 17.04
N LEU A 145 5.82 9.23 17.06
CA LEU A 145 5.29 10.14 16.05
C LEU A 145 6.37 11.09 15.57
N GLU A 146 6.20 11.57 14.35
CA GLU A 146 7.07 12.57 13.74
C GLU A 146 6.26 13.70 13.13
N ARG A 147 6.81 14.92 13.24
CA ARG A 147 6.10 16.15 12.86
C ARG A 147 6.92 17.05 11.96
N ALA A 148 6.28 17.70 11.00
CA ALA A 148 6.85 18.76 10.19
C ALA A 148 5.81 19.86 9.89
N GLY A 149 6.27 21.09 9.85
CA GLY A 149 5.42 22.25 9.55
C GLY A 149 4.68 22.80 10.77
N SER A 150 3.67 23.62 10.49
CA SER A 150 2.81 24.28 11.47
C SER A 150 1.49 24.66 10.80
N GLY A 151 0.41 24.85 11.58
CA GLY A 151 -0.90 25.20 11.06
C GLY A 151 -1.95 24.14 11.39
N PRO A 152 -3.02 24.00 10.60
CA PRO A 152 -4.00 22.94 10.82
C PRO A 152 -3.33 21.56 10.81
N GLN A 153 -3.72 20.74 11.78
CA GLN A 153 -3.06 19.46 12.07
C GLN A 153 -3.59 18.34 11.18
N LEU A 154 -2.67 17.65 10.50
CA LEU A 154 -2.95 16.44 9.71
C LEU A 154 -2.40 15.24 10.48
N LEU A 155 -3.28 14.46 11.10
CA LEU A 155 -2.91 13.21 11.75
C LEU A 155 -2.91 12.09 10.70
N CYS A 156 -1.71 11.70 10.28
CA CYS A 156 -1.42 10.80 9.17
C CYS A 156 -1.18 9.37 9.69
N LEU A 157 -1.97 8.42 9.18
CA LEU A 157 -1.96 7.02 9.59
C LEU A 157 -1.56 6.11 8.42
N ALA A 158 -0.50 5.34 8.60
CA ALA A 158 0.03 4.47 7.55
C ALA A 158 -0.93 3.34 7.14
N THR A 159 -0.66 2.78 5.97
CA THR A 159 -1.31 1.54 5.52
C THR A 159 -0.93 0.33 6.38
N ALA A 160 -1.68 -0.78 6.25
CA ALA A 160 -1.45 -2.03 6.97
C ALA A 160 0.02 -2.47 6.92
N GLY A 161 0.60 -2.87 8.05
CA GLY A 161 1.95 -3.38 8.20
C GLY A 161 3.07 -2.37 7.91
N SER A 162 2.75 -1.08 7.82
CA SER A 162 3.69 -0.02 7.49
C SER A 162 3.75 1.06 8.57
N ASP A 163 4.46 2.15 8.29
CA ASP A 163 4.83 3.16 9.29
C ASP A 163 4.87 4.58 8.71
N SER A 164 5.17 5.56 9.57
CA SER A 164 5.23 6.99 9.29
C SER A 164 6.10 7.36 8.08
N SER A 165 7.09 6.54 7.71
CA SER A 165 7.95 6.80 6.55
C SER A 165 7.22 6.90 5.22
N GLN A 166 5.99 6.35 5.11
CA GLN A 166 5.14 6.51 3.93
C GLN A 166 4.80 7.99 3.62
N TYR A 167 4.92 8.89 4.61
CA TYR A 167 4.61 10.31 4.47
C TYR A 167 5.83 11.19 4.20
N HIS A 168 7.06 10.66 4.26
CA HIS A 168 8.30 11.45 4.09
C HIS A 168 8.34 12.21 2.76
N GLY A 169 7.79 11.60 1.70
CA GLY A 169 7.69 12.23 0.39
C GLY A 169 6.86 13.51 0.37
N LEU A 170 5.83 13.64 1.23
CA LEU A 170 5.06 14.88 1.33
C LEU A 170 5.89 16.02 1.94
N VAL A 171 6.89 15.71 2.76
CA VAL A 171 7.81 16.71 3.32
C VAL A 171 8.88 17.10 2.31
N THR A 172 9.43 16.13 1.57
CA THR A 172 10.58 16.37 0.69
C THR A 172 10.20 16.88 -0.70
N ASP A 173 9.01 16.54 -1.20
CA ASP A 173 8.65 16.73 -2.61
C ASP A 173 7.50 17.74 -2.79
N THR A 174 7.10 18.43 -1.71
CA THR A 174 5.95 19.35 -1.71
C THR A 174 6.17 20.56 -0.79
N ASP A 175 5.26 21.52 -0.86
CA ASP A 175 5.16 22.67 0.05
C ASP A 175 4.06 22.53 1.12
N LEU A 176 3.51 21.32 1.29
CA LEU A 176 2.37 21.07 2.20
C LEU A 176 2.67 21.52 3.63
N THR A 177 3.87 21.24 4.13
CA THR A 177 4.30 21.59 5.50
C THR A 177 4.52 23.09 5.72
N ASP A 178 4.43 23.91 4.68
CA ASP A 178 4.48 25.38 4.82
C ASP A 178 3.14 25.94 5.29
N ARG A 179 2.06 25.14 5.21
CA ARG A 179 0.67 25.54 5.49
C ARG A 179 -0.03 24.64 6.50
N PHE A 180 0.45 23.41 6.67
CA PHE A 180 -0.12 22.41 7.56
C PHE A 180 0.95 21.84 8.50
N GLU A 181 0.52 21.39 9.67
CA GLU A 181 1.35 20.53 10.53
C GLU A 181 1.08 19.07 10.17
N LEU A 182 2.02 18.41 9.49
CA LEU A 182 1.95 16.99 9.19
C LEU A 182 2.46 16.20 10.40
N ILE A 183 1.64 15.29 10.93
CA ILE A 183 1.94 14.45 12.10
C ILE A 183 1.73 13.00 11.69
N ALA A 184 2.80 12.28 11.40
CA ALA A 184 2.74 10.86 11.03
C ALA A 184 3.05 9.98 12.24
N VAL A 185 2.32 8.89 12.41
CA VAL A 185 2.40 8.04 13.61
C VAL A 185 2.69 6.59 13.26
N ASP A 186 3.57 5.99 14.04
CA ASP A 186 3.78 4.55 14.05
C ASP A 186 2.84 3.94 15.09
N LEU A 187 1.86 3.13 14.66
CA LEU A 187 0.99 2.41 15.59
C LEU A 187 1.81 1.46 16.49
N PRO A 188 1.30 1.03 17.65
CA PRO A 188 1.92 -0.07 18.38
C PRO A 188 2.26 -1.25 17.44
N TRP A 189 3.41 -1.89 17.63
CA TRP A 189 4.01 -2.93 16.75
C TRP A 189 4.52 -2.49 15.38
N HIS A 190 4.39 -1.21 15.03
CA HIS A 190 4.79 -0.69 13.72
C HIS A 190 6.00 0.23 13.83
N GLY A 191 6.83 0.25 12.78
CA GLY A 191 7.97 1.17 12.67
C GLY A 191 8.84 1.22 13.92
N LYS A 192 8.89 2.39 14.56
CA LYS A 192 9.67 2.67 15.78
C LYS A 192 8.88 2.50 17.08
N SER A 193 7.59 2.17 17.00
CA SER A 193 6.72 1.89 18.14
C SER A 193 6.83 0.42 18.54
N MET A 194 7.25 0.17 19.78
CA MET A 194 7.47 -1.19 20.27
C MET A 194 6.14 -1.90 20.56
N PRO A 195 6.15 -3.25 20.64
CA PRO A 195 5.05 -4.02 21.22
C PRO A 195 4.62 -3.50 22.59
N VAL A 196 3.33 -3.57 22.91
CA VAL A 196 2.84 -3.19 24.24
C VAL A 196 3.50 -4.09 25.30
N PRO A 197 4.09 -3.51 26.36
CA PRO A 197 4.69 -4.29 27.44
C PRO A 197 3.72 -5.31 28.05
N GLY A 198 4.18 -6.55 28.20
CA GLY A 198 3.40 -7.63 28.79
C GLY A 198 2.42 -8.33 27.84
N VAL A 199 2.34 -7.90 26.57
CA VAL A 199 1.59 -8.57 25.52
C VAL A 199 2.55 -9.39 24.65
N ASP A 200 2.19 -10.63 24.32
CA ASP A 200 2.99 -11.45 23.39
C ASP A 200 3.02 -10.77 22.01
N PRO A 201 4.21 -10.52 21.42
CA PRO A 201 4.29 -9.90 20.11
C PRO A 201 3.56 -10.65 18.99
N LEU A 202 3.34 -11.96 19.13
CA LEU A 202 2.63 -12.80 18.16
C LEU A 202 1.09 -12.72 18.29
N ASP A 203 0.61 -12.14 19.39
CA ASP A 203 -0.81 -11.95 19.68
C ASP A 203 -1.34 -10.58 19.23
N TYR A 204 -0.54 -9.79 18.50
CA TYR A 204 -0.97 -8.51 17.96
C TYR A 204 -2.24 -8.65 17.10
N ARG A 205 -3.26 -7.86 17.39
CA ARG A 205 -4.51 -7.75 16.63
C ARG A 205 -4.92 -6.29 16.57
N LEU A 206 -5.52 -5.89 15.45
CA LEU A 206 -6.00 -4.52 15.25
C LEU A 206 -7.41 -4.54 14.67
N ASP A 207 -8.39 -4.87 15.49
CA ASP A 207 -9.80 -4.79 15.07
C ASP A 207 -10.24 -3.32 14.85
N PRO A 208 -11.37 -3.08 14.16
CA PRO A 208 -11.83 -1.72 13.87
C PRO A 208 -12.07 -0.85 15.12
N ALA A 209 -12.51 -1.44 16.24
CA ALA A 209 -12.73 -0.71 17.48
C ALA A 209 -11.42 -0.33 18.16
N ALA A 210 -10.49 -1.26 18.25
CA ALA A 210 -9.16 -1.06 18.77
C ALA A 210 -8.42 0.02 17.96
N TYR A 211 -8.51 -0.01 16.63
CA TYR A 211 -7.85 1.00 15.80
C TYR A 211 -8.43 2.40 16.06
N THR A 212 -9.76 2.57 16.10
CA THR A 212 -10.34 3.87 16.46
C THR A 212 -9.92 4.36 17.85
N ALA A 213 -9.88 3.45 18.84
CA ALA A 213 -9.44 3.79 20.19
C ALA A 213 -7.98 4.27 20.21
N LEU A 214 -7.10 3.63 19.43
CA LEU A 214 -5.72 4.08 19.25
C LEU A 214 -5.64 5.49 18.63
N ILE A 215 -6.42 5.77 17.58
CA ILE A 215 -6.44 7.11 16.95
C ILE A 215 -6.79 8.19 17.97
N VAL A 216 -7.81 7.96 18.79
CA VAL A 216 -8.24 8.89 19.85
C VAL A 216 -7.16 9.04 20.91
N ALA A 217 -6.63 7.93 21.45
CA ALA A 217 -5.60 7.95 22.47
C ALA A 217 -4.32 8.67 22.01
N ILE A 218 -3.91 8.45 20.75
CA ILE A 218 -2.78 9.15 20.12
C ILE A 218 -3.07 10.65 20.02
N ALA A 219 -4.24 11.04 19.52
CA ALA A 219 -4.60 12.45 19.39
C ALA A 219 -4.62 13.17 20.74
N ASP A 220 -5.09 12.50 21.80
CA ASP A 220 -5.13 13.04 23.17
C ASP A 220 -3.74 13.16 23.79
N ALA A 221 -2.93 12.10 23.72
CA ALA A 221 -1.56 12.10 24.26
C ALA A 221 -0.65 13.11 23.53
N ALA A 222 -0.88 13.30 22.23
CA ALA A 222 -0.17 14.26 21.40
C ALA A 222 -0.74 15.69 21.51
N ALA A 223 -1.76 15.91 22.35
CA ALA A 223 -2.45 17.18 22.59
C ALA A 223 -2.94 17.86 21.31
N LEU A 224 -3.49 17.08 20.37
CA LEU A 224 -3.97 17.60 19.09
C LEU A 224 -5.37 18.20 19.22
N GLU A 225 -5.56 19.41 18.69
CA GLU A 225 -6.82 20.14 18.77
C GLU A 225 -7.63 19.93 17.48
N ARG A 226 -8.59 19.00 17.53
CA ARG A 226 -9.44 18.62 16.38
C ARG A 226 -8.65 18.43 15.06
N PRO A 227 -7.66 17.51 15.01
CA PRO A 227 -6.91 17.29 13.78
C PRO A 227 -7.80 16.78 12.65
N ILE A 228 -7.37 16.99 11.42
CA ILE A 228 -7.88 16.28 10.25
C ILE A 228 -7.20 14.92 10.21
N LEU A 229 -7.99 13.87 10.09
CA LEU A 229 -7.46 12.52 9.93
C LEU A 229 -7.12 12.26 8.45
N VAL A 230 -5.96 11.67 8.17
CA VAL A 230 -5.57 11.27 6.81
C VAL A 230 -5.14 9.81 6.84
N GLY A 231 -5.93 8.93 6.22
CA GLY A 231 -5.70 7.49 6.26
C GLY A 231 -5.93 6.82 4.91
N PRO A 232 -4.96 6.05 4.38
CA PRO A 232 -5.16 5.16 3.24
C PRO A 232 -5.48 3.72 3.65
N SER A 233 -6.22 2.99 2.80
CA SER A 233 -6.45 1.55 2.96
C SER A 233 -7.19 1.23 4.27
N MET A 234 -6.62 0.36 5.12
CA MET A 234 -7.12 0.09 6.47
C MET A 234 -7.32 1.36 7.29
N ALA A 235 -6.37 2.30 7.22
CA ALA A 235 -6.51 3.58 7.91
C ALA A 235 -7.66 4.42 7.31
N GLY A 236 -7.92 4.31 6.01
CA GLY A 236 -9.06 4.98 5.36
C GLY A 236 -10.40 4.55 5.95
N ALA A 237 -10.58 3.25 6.21
CA ALA A 237 -11.75 2.76 6.95
C ALA A 237 -11.76 3.23 8.42
N ALA A 238 -10.60 3.18 9.08
CA ALA A 238 -10.49 3.57 10.48
C ALA A 238 -10.85 5.05 10.72
N VAL A 239 -10.48 5.96 9.81
CA VAL A 239 -10.82 7.39 9.93
C VAL A 239 -12.31 7.64 9.72
N VAL A 240 -12.99 6.87 8.85
CA VAL A 240 -14.45 6.93 8.72
C VAL A 240 -15.12 6.52 10.02
N ARG A 241 -14.67 5.41 10.62
CA ARG A 241 -15.18 4.94 11.92
C ARG A 241 -14.92 5.95 13.04
N ALA A 242 -13.75 6.60 13.03
CA ALA A 242 -13.39 7.61 14.01
C ALA A 242 -14.29 8.85 13.92
N ILE A 243 -14.61 9.33 12.71
CA ILE A 243 -15.58 10.42 12.52
C ILE A 243 -16.98 10.01 13.01
N ALA A 244 -17.43 8.80 12.67
CA ALA A 244 -18.76 8.31 13.05
C ALA A 244 -18.93 8.20 14.58
N THR A 245 -17.90 7.73 15.27
CA THR A 245 -17.97 7.41 16.72
C THR A 245 -17.49 8.55 17.62
N HIS A 246 -16.68 9.48 17.09
CA HIS A 246 -16.12 10.62 17.83
C HIS A 246 -16.23 11.93 17.02
N PRO A 247 -17.43 12.32 16.57
CA PRO A 247 -17.61 13.43 15.61
C PRO A 247 -17.12 14.79 16.13
N HIS A 248 -17.04 14.98 17.45
CA HIS A 248 -16.53 16.23 18.04
C HIS A 248 -15.01 16.28 18.16
N ARG A 249 -14.32 15.13 18.08
CA ARG A 249 -12.89 15.04 18.36
C ARG A 249 -12.01 15.47 17.18
N PHE A 250 -12.56 15.48 15.97
CA PHE A 250 -11.84 15.70 14.72
C PHE A 250 -12.48 16.83 13.90
N ALA A 251 -11.70 17.48 13.04
CA ALA A 251 -12.21 18.49 12.11
C ALA A 251 -12.89 17.87 10.88
N GLY A 252 -12.43 16.69 10.47
CA GLY A 252 -12.88 15.93 9.31
C GLY A 252 -11.88 14.83 8.98
N ALA A 253 -12.10 14.13 7.87
CA ALA A 253 -11.21 13.06 7.44
C ALA A 253 -10.98 13.04 5.93
N VAL A 254 -9.78 12.62 5.53
CA VAL A 254 -9.42 12.24 4.17
C VAL A 254 -9.23 10.72 4.15
N SER A 255 -10.24 10.01 3.66
CA SER A 255 -10.25 8.55 3.54
C SER A 255 -9.78 8.16 2.14
N CYS A 256 -8.59 7.58 2.04
CA CYS A 256 -8.04 7.12 0.76
C CYS A 256 -8.18 5.60 0.62
N GLN A 257 -8.53 5.11 -0.57
CA GLN A 257 -8.51 3.66 -0.89
C GLN A 257 -9.29 2.77 0.08
N ALA A 258 -10.50 3.19 0.47
CA ALA A 258 -11.35 2.44 1.38
C ALA A 258 -12.74 2.25 0.78
N GLY A 259 -13.31 1.05 0.96
CA GLY A 259 -14.69 0.72 0.59
C GLY A 259 -15.59 0.53 1.81
N PRO A 260 -16.89 0.24 1.60
CA PRO A 260 -17.80 -0.06 2.70
C PRO A 260 -17.45 -1.33 3.47
N SER A 261 -16.72 -2.25 2.84
CA SER A 261 -16.12 -3.43 3.44
C SER A 261 -14.99 -3.95 2.54
N VAL A 262 -14.08 -4.77 3.09
CA VAL A 262 -12.96 -5.39 2.35
C VAL A 262 -12.86 -6.86 2.70
N ARG A 263 -12.62 -7.72 1.70
CA ARG A 263 -12.52 -9.18 1.86
C ARG A 263 -11.47 -9.76 0.92
N GLY A 264 -11.00 -10.98 1.22
CA GLY A 264 -10.15 -11.76 0.31
C GLY A 264 -8.73 -11.20 0.13
N ARG A 265 -8.19 -10.53 1.17
CA ARG A 265 -6.83 -9.98 1.15
C ARG A 265 -5.82 -10.78 1.99
N SER A 266 -6.29 -11.72 2.80
CA SER A 266 -5.43 -12.62 3.57
C SER A 266 -5.00 -13.84 2.74
N THR A 267 -3.76 -14.28 2.95
CA THR A 267 -3.21 -15.53 2.42
C THR A 267 -2.24 -16.13 3.46
N PRO A 268 -2.16 -17.47 3.61
CA PRO A 268 -1.23 -18.10 4.54
C PRO A 268 0.23 -17.68 4.34
N ALA A 269 0.61 -17.28 3.13
CA ALA A 269 1.95 -16.81 2.79
C ALA A 269 2.37 -15.54 3.55
N LEU A 270 1.43 -14.70 3.99
CA LEU A 270 1.73 -13.47 4.74
C LEU A 270 2.39 -13.75 6.09
N ARG A 271 2.17 -14.94 6.67
CA ARG A 271 2.67 -15.33 8.00
C ARG A 271 3.44 -16.65 8.02
N SER A 272 3.71 -17.24 6.87
CA SER A 272 4.29 -18.59 6.77
C SER A 272 5.78 -18.59 7.13
N PRO A 273 6.29 -19.53 7.96
CA PRO A 273 7.73 -19.65 8.22
C PRO A 273 8.51 -20.19 7.00
N LEU A 274 7.82 -20.72 5.99
CA LEU A 274 8.43 -21.17 4.74
C LEU A 274 8.58 -20.04 3.70
N VAL A 275 8.02 -18.86 3.98
CA VAL A 275 7.99 -17.72 3.06
C VAL A 275 8.65 -16.53 3.74
N ASN A 276 9.68 -15.97 3.10
CA ASN A 276 10.33 -14.78 3.62
C ASN A 276 9.39 -13.57 3.49
N GLN A 277 8.82 -13.11 4.60
CA GLN A 277 7.88 -11.98 4.62
C GLN A 277 8.51 -10.68 4.14
N ALA A 278 9.80 -10.46 4.39
CA ALA A 278 10.52 -9.28 3.92
C ALA A 278 10.66 -9.22 2.39
N LEU A 279 10.34 -10.31 1.68
CA LEU A 279 10.18 -10.34 0.22
C LEU A 279 8.72 -10.48 -0.20
N HIS A 280 7.94 -11.32 0.49
CA HIS A 280 6.58 -11.62 0.05
C HIS A 280 5.60 -10.46 0.27
N VAL A 281 5.61 -9.81 1.43
CA VAL A 281 4.71 -8.68 1.74
C VAL A 281 4.93 -7.49 0.78
N PRO A 282 6.18 -7.02 0.53
CA PRO A 282 6.38 -5.93 -0.42
C PRO A 282 5.96 -6.32 -1.85
N GLU A 283 6.14 -7.58 -2.26
CA GLU A 283 5.66 -8.04 -3.58
C GLU A 283 4.14 -8.21 -3.67
N TRP A 284 3.50 -8.61 -2.57
CA TRP A 284 2.04 -8.72 -2.45
C TRP A 284 1.35 -7.36 -2.65
N THR A 285 2.04 -6.28 -2.30
CA THR A 285 1.53 -4.90 -2.38
C THR A 285 2.05 -4.14 -3.60
N TYR A 286 3.18 -4.53 -4.19
CA TYR A 286 3.83 -3.76 -5.26
C TYR A 286 2.94 -3.51 -6.48
N GLY A 287 2.18 -4.53 -6.89
CA GLY A 287 1.26 -4.45 -8.03
C GLY A 287 0.08 -3.50 -7.82
N LEU A 288 -0.11 -2.95 -6.62
CA LEU A 288 -1.16 -1.99 -6.30
C LEU A 288 -0.76 -0.55 -6.65
N MET A 289 0.52 -0.29 -6.95
CA MET A 289 1.01 1.02 -7.41
C MET A 289 0.80 1.19 -8.92
N ASN A 290 0.69 2.44 -9.37
CA ASN A 290 0.79 2.77 -10.77
C ASN A 290 2.25 2.57 -11.24
N PRO A 291 2.52 1.77 -12.29
CA PRO A 291 3.88 1.58 -12.81
C PRO A 291 4.52 2.86 -13.35
N ALA A 292 3.73 3.88 -13.70
CA ALA A 292 4.21 5.19 -14.09
C ALA A 292 4.57 6.11 -12.90
N SER A 293 4.26 5.72 -11.66
CA SER A 293 4.76 6.41 -10.47
C SER A 293 6.29 6.39 -10.45
N PRO A 294 6.97 7.44 -9.95
CA PRO A 294 8.43 7.50 -9.95
C PRO A 294 9.04 6.27 -9.26
N LEU A 295 10.01 5.66 -9.93
CA LEU A 295 10.59 4.38 -9.52
C LEU A 295 11.15 4.42 -8.09
N GLU A 296 11.78 5.51 -7.70
CA GLU A 296 12.31 5.66 -6.35
C GLU A 296 11.23 5.59 -5.27
N HIS A 297 10.06 6.19 -5.49
CA HIS A 297 8.96 6.14 -4.53
C HIS A 297 8.36 4.73 -4.45
N ARG A 298 8.24 4.05 -5.59
CA ARG A 298 7.86 2.63 -5.63
C ARG A 298 8.87 1.76 -4.87
N ASP A 299 10.17 2.01 -5.05
CA ASP A 299 11.24 1.32 -4.33
C ASP A 299 11.19 1.62 -2.82
N ARG A 300 10.84 2.85 -2.40
CA ARG A 300 10.65 3.22 -0.99
C ARG A 300 9.45 2.51 -0.36
N VAL A 301 8.31 2.42 -1.06
CA VAL A 301 7.15 1.64 -0.60
C VAL A 301 7.54 0.17 -0.42
N TRP A 302 8.23 -0.41 -1.42
CA TRP A 302 8.73 -1.78 -1.35
C TRP A 302 9.68 -1.97 -0.15
N TRP A 303 10.62 -1.05 0.06
CA TRP A 303 11.56 -1.09 1.19
C TRP A 303 10.88 -0.94 2.56
N GLY A 304 9.88 -0.06 2.68
CA GLY A 304 9.11 0.08 3.92
C GLY A 304 8.46 -1.24 4.31
N TYR A 305 7.83 -1.91 3.34
CA TYR A 305 7.23 -3.22 3.56
C TYR A 305 8.23 -4.35 3.84
N SER A 306 9.46 -4.28 3.30
CA SER A 306 10.50 -5.26 3.63
C SER A 306 11.05 -5.11 5.05
N SER A 307 10.78 -3.96 5.70
CA SER A 307 11.28 -3.62 7.04
C SER A 307 10.23 -3.81 8.16
N GLY A 308 9.04 -4.31 7.82
CA GLY A 308 7.94 -4.50 8.77
C GLY A 308 8.17 -5.63 9.79
N GLY A 309 7.49 -5.53 10.93
CA GLY A 309 7.50 -6.57 11.96
C GLY A 309 6.84 -7.87 11.49
N TYR A 310 7.39 -9.02 11.93
CA TYR A 310 6.85 -10.33 11.58
C TYR A 310 5.36 -10.45 11.94
N GLY A 311 4.53 -10.80 10.97
CA GLY A 311 3.09 -10.98 11.16
C GLY A 311 2.26 -9.69 11.34
N ALA A 312 2.88 -8.50 11.37
CA ALA A 312 2.16 -7.23 11.54
C ALA A 312 1.18 -6.98 10.38
N TYR A 313 1.64 -7.12 9.13
CA TYR A 313 0.79 -6.99 7.95
C TYR A 313 -0.39 -7.99 7.95
N ASP A 314 -0.14 -9.25 8.31
CA ASP A 314 -1.18 -10.28 8.39
C ASP A 314 -2.25 -9.92 9.44
N ALA A 315 -1.82 -9.50 10.64
CA ALA A 315 -2.69 -9.09 11.72
C ALA A 315 -3.56 -7.87 11.35
N ASP A 316 -2.96 -6.87 10.69
CA ASP A 316 -3.68 -5.70 10.20
C ASP A 316 -4.70 -6.07 9.14
N ILE A 317 -4.36 -6.92 8.16
CA ILE A 317 -5.30 -7.39 7.15
C ILE A 317 -6.43 -8.24 7.78
N ALA A 318 -6.12 -9.03 8.80
CA ALA A 318 -7.13 -9.78 9.56
C ALA A 318 -8.10 -8.85 10.29
N GLY A 319 -7.62 -7.74 10.84
CA GLY A 319 -8.44 -6.70 11.45
C GLY A 319 -9.24 -5.89 10.43
N TYR A 320 -8.60 -5.46 9.33
CA TYR A 320 -9.23 -4.67 8.28
C TYR A 320 -10.42 -5.40 7.63
N GLN A 321 -10.33 -6.72 7.45
CA GLN A 321 -11.42 -7.49 6.88
C GLN A 321 -12.64 -7.64 7.80
N GLN A 322 -12.56 -7.19 9.06
CA GLN A 322 -13.71 -7.07 9.97
C GLN A 322 -14.44 -5.74 9.81
N TRP A 323 -13.90 -4.79 9.05
CA TRP A 323 -14.58 -3.52 8.78
C TRP A 323 -15.84 -3.72 7.96
N ASP A 324 -16.96 -3.19 8.47
CA ASP A 324 -18.21 -3.02 7.74
C ASP A 324 -18.83 -1.66 8.10
N LEU A 325 -19.03 -0.81 7.08
CA LEU A 325 -19.65 0.51 7.26
C LEU A 325 -21.01 0.42 7.96
N THR A 326 -21.78 -0.66 7.74
CA THR A 326 -23.13 -0.81 8.33
C THR A 326 -23.12 -0.76 9.86
N GLU A 327 -22.00 -1.08 10.52
CA GLU A 327 -21.87 -1.02 11.97
C GLU A 327 -21.90 0.41 12.53
N VAL A 328 -21.52 1.40 11.73
CA VAL A 328 -21.42 2.81 12.16
C VAL A 328 -22.19 3.78 11.26
N GLU A 329 -22.80 3.29 10.18
CA GLU A 329 -23.54 4.11 9.20
C GLU A 329 -24.65 4.94 9.86
N ALA A 330 -25.36 4.36 10.84
CA ALA A 330 -26.43 5.04 11.56
C ALA A 330 -25.95 6.20 12.46
N LEU A 331 -24.65 6.27 12.75
CA LEU A 331 -24.03 7.34 13.53
C LEU A 331 -23.58 8.53 12.66
N LEU A 332 -23.57 8.36 11.34
CA LEU A 332 -23.17 9.40 10.39
C LEU A 332 -24.39 10.24 9.99
N HIS A 333 -24.25 11.56 10.15
CA HIS A 333 -25.31 12.53 9.92
C HIS A 333 -24.83 13.67 9.00
N PRO A 334 -25.75 14.45 8.39
CA PRO A 334 -25.36 15.59 7.56
C PRO A 334 -24.51 16.66 8.26
N ASP A 335 -24.58 16.74 9.59
CA ASP A 335 -23.80 17.64 10.45
C ASP A 335 -22.52 17.00 11.02
N SER A 336 -22.27 15.72 10.74
CA SER A 336 -20.99 15.08 11.05
C SER A 336 -19.84 15.77 10.30
N PRO A 337 -18.61 15.76 10.83
CA PRO A 337 -17.44 16.27 10.10
C PRO A 337 -17.34 15.69 8.70
N HIS A 338 -16.91 16.52 7.74
CA HIS A 338 -16.84 16.10 6.34
C HIS A 338 -15.81 14.99 6.13
N ILE A 339 -16.16 14.00 5.32
CA ILE A 339 -15.27 12.91 4.90
C ILE A 339 -14.99 13.03 3.40
N ALA A 340 -13.78 13.45 3.04
CA ALA A 340 -13.33 13.44 1.65
C ALA A 340 -12.77 12.07 1.30
N VAL A 341 -13.43 11.36 0.38
CA VAL A 341 -13.02 10.04 -0.09
C VAL A 341 -12.21 10.17 -1.37
N LEU A 342 -10.99 9.65 -1.36
CA LEU A 342 -10.08 9.64 -2.52
C LEU A 342 -9.82 8.20 -2.97
N SER A 343 -9.75 7.96 -4.27
CA SER A 343 -9.39 6.64 -4.80
C SER A 343 -8.50 6.72 -6.02
N GLY A 344 -7.52 5.83 -6.10
CA GLY A 344 -6.55 5.74 -7.18
C GLY A 344 -7.04 4.76 -8.23
N ALA A 345 -7.00 5.14 -9.50
CA ALA A 345 -7.50 4.29 -10.58
C ALA A 345 -6.76 2.96 -10.71
N TYR A 346 -5.49 2.87 -10.27
CA TYR A 346 -4.67 1.66 -10.34
C TYR A 346 -4.83 0.72 -9.14
N ASP A 347 -5.65 1.09 -8.16
CA ASP A 347 -5.88 0.28 -6.97
C ASP A 347 -6.69 -0.98 -7.30
N THR A 348 -6.04 -2.13 -7.25
CA THR A 348 -6.68 -3.44 -7.46
C THR A 348 -7.01 -4.16 -6.16
N SER A 349 -6.70 -3.57 -5.00
CA SER A 349 -7.07 -4.06 -3.68
C SER A 349 -8.45 -3.54 -3.29
N VAL A 350 -8.67 -2.22 -3.42
CA VAL A 350 -9.95 -1.57 -3.23
C VAL A 350 -10.31 -0.80 -4.49
N GLN A 351 -11.10 -1.43 -5.36
CA GLN A 351 -11.46 -0.85 -6.65
C GLN A 351 -12.18 0.50 -6.48
N PRO A 352 -12.00 1.46 -7.40
CA PRO A 352 -12.61 2.79 -7.29
C PRO A 352 -14.11 2.81 -7.09
N GLU A 353 -14.83 1.83 -7.63
CA GLU A 353 -16.26 1.64 -7.45
C GLU A 353 -16.63 1.42 -5.97
N ALA A 354 -15.81 0.69 -5.22
CA ALA A 354 -16.02 0.48 -3.80
C ALA A 354 -15.84 1.80 -3.03
N SER A 355 -14.80 2.58 -3.34
CA SER A 355 -14.60 3.89 -2.71
C SER A 355 -15.73 4.89 -3.03
N ARG A 356 -16.24 4.86 -4.27
CA ARG A 356 -17.41 5.65 -4.65
C ARG A 356 -18.66 5.21 -3.89
N ALA A 357 -18.86 3.90 -3.72
CA ALA A 357 -19.98 3.35 -2.96
C ALA A 357 -19.90 3.70 -1.46
N LEU A 358 -18.69 3.77 -0.90
CA LEU A 358 -18.47 4.27 0.46
C LEU A 358 -18.94 5.72 0.58
N ALA A 359 -18.43 6.61 -0.27
CA ALA A 359 -18.79 8.03 -0.24
C ALA A 359 -20.29 8.27 -0.42
N ALA A 360 -20.95 7.53 -1.32
CA ALA A 360 -22.38 7.66 -1.59
C ALA A 360 -23.28 7.29 -0.40
N ARG A 361 -22.76 6.52 0.57
CA ARG A 361 -23.47 6.08 1.77
C ARG A 361 -23.27 7.01 2.97
N ILE A 362 -22.32 7.94 2.89
CA ILE A 362 -22.00 8.87 3.99
C ILE A 362 -22.69 10.21 3.70
N PRO A 363 -23.58 10.72 4.59
CA PRO A 363 -24.38 11.92 4.31
C PRO A 363 -23.56 13.19 4.03
N ASN A 364 -22.42 13.36 4.70
CA ASN A 364 -21.51 14.50 4.51
C ASN A 364 -20.14 14.03 3.98
N ALA A 365 -20.13 13.48 2.77
CA ALA A 365 -18.90 13.05 2.11
C ALA A 365 -18.78 13.59 0.68
N SER A 366 -17.55 13.58 0.18
CA SER A 366 -17.24 13.80 -1.22
C SER A 366 -16.40 12.65 -1.78
N PHE A 367 -16.40 12.48 -3.10
CA PHE A 367 -15.59 11.48 -3.79
C PHE A 367 -14.77 12.13 -4.90
N GLU A 368 -13.48 11.77 -4.99
CA GLU A 368 -12.62 12.15 -6.10
C GLU A 368 -11.74 10.98 -6.54
N LEU A 369 -11.75 10.70 -7.84
CA LEU A 369 -10.85 9.73 -8.47
C LEU A 369 -9.51 10.42 -8.78
N MET A 370 -8.41 9.69 -8.59
CA MET A 370 -7.03 10.05 -8.91
C MET A 370 -6.56 9.14 -10.06
N PRO A 371 -6.76 9.56 -11.34
CA PRO A 371 -6.52 8.70 -12.50
C PRO A 371 -5.09 8.21 -12.64
N GLU A 372 -4.13 8.95 -12.11
CA GLU A 372 -2.69 8.68 -12.22
C GLU A 372 -2.10 7.96 -11.00
N LEU A 373 -2.92 7.59 -10.00
CA LEU A 373 -2.44 6.97 -8.75
C LEU A 373 -3.03 5.57 -8.54
N GLY A 374 -2.31 4.75 -7.78
CA GLY A 374 -2.74 3.45 -7.27
C GLY A 374 -3.06 3.50 -5.78
N HIS A 375 -2.83 2.39 -5.08
CA HIS A 375 -3.22 2.18 -3.69
C HIS A 375 -2.41 3.00 -2.67
N PHE A 376 -1.24 3.52 -3.05
CA PHE A 376 -0.34 4.23 -2.14
C PHE A 376 -0.14 5.69 -2.58
N PRO A 377 -1.20 6.46 -2.84
CA PRO A 377 -1.09 7.72 -3.58
C PRO A 377 -0.09 8.70 -2.92
N HIS A 378 -0.15 8.80 -1.59
CA HIS A 378 0.73 9.63 -0.75
C HIS A 378 2.20 9.21 -0.77
N ALA A 379 2.50 7.92 -0.96
CA ALA A 379 3.85 7.38 -0.87
C ALA A 379 4.46 7.11 -2.26
N GLU A 380 3.66 6.68 -3.24
CA GLU A 380 4.11 6.35 -4.59
C GLU A 380 4.31 7.59 -5.47
N HIS A 381 3.54 8.66 -5.25
CA HIS A 381 3.69 9.91 -5.99
C HIS A 381 3.26 11.12 -5.15
N PRO A 382 4.05 11.51 -4.12
CA PRO A 382 3.68 12.53 -3.15
C PRO A 382 3.30 13.87 -3.76
N ALA A 383 4.06 14.33 -4.76
CA ALA A 383 3.80 15.60 -5.46
C ALA A 383 2.44 15.64 -6.19
N ARG A 384 1.98 14.52 -6.76
CA ARG A 384 0.65 14.44 -7.39
C ARG A 384 -0.44 14.35 -6.33
N PHE A 385 -0.22 13.54 -5.30
CA PHE A 385 -1.18 13.38 -4.21
C PHE A 385 -1.42 14.67 -3.43
N ALA A 386 -0.41 15.50 -3.20
CA ALA A 386 -0.54 16.75 -2.46
C ALA A 386 -1.67 17.64 -2.99
N GLY A 387 -1.78 17.80 -4.32
CA GLY A 387 -2.87 18.58 -4.92
C GLY A 387 -4.26 18.01 -4.65
N TYR A 388 -4.41 16.69 -4.61
CA TYR A 388 -5.68 16.04 -4.23
C TYR A 388 -5.97 16.20 -2.75
N LEU A 389 -4.95 16.03 -1.91
CA LEU A 389 -5.06 16.19 -0.46
C LEU A 389 -5.51 17.61 -0.09
N GLU A 390 -4.94 18.65 -0.71
CA GLU A 390 -5.33 20.04 -0.45
C GLU A 390 -6.78 20.33 -0.85
N ARG A 391 -7.23 19.82 -2.01
CA ARG A 391 -8.65 19.94 -2.41
C ARG A 391 -9.57 19.19 -1.46
N ALA A 392 -9.16 18.03 -0.97
CA ALA A 392 -9.90 17.28 0.03
C ALA A 392 -10.01 18.05 1.36
N ILE A 393 -8.89 18.62 1.84
CA ILE A 393 -8.86 19.45 3.05
C ILE A 393 -9.74 20.70 2.90
N ALA A 394 -9.71 21.37 1.74
CA ALA A 394 -10.54 22.55 1.50
C ALA A 394 -12.06 22.24 1.61
N ARG A 395 -12.49 21.01 1.35
CA ARG A 395 -13.90 20.59 1.55
C ARG A 395 -14.26 20.35 3.02
N ILE A 396 -13.26 20.14 3.89
CA ILE A 396 -13.47 19.96 5.33
C ILE A 396 -13.74 21.30 6.02
N PHE A 397 -13.11 22.37 5.56
CA PHE A 397 -13.32 23.73 6.04
C PHE A 397 -13.98 24.60 4.95
N PRO A 398 -15.22 24.30 4.51
CA PRO A 398 -15.87 25.15 3.52
C PRO A 398 -15.98 26.57 4.09
N ALA A 399 -15.64 27.54 3.23
CA ALA A 399 -15.51 28.97 3.55
C ALA A 399 -16.76 29.61 4.14
#